data_AF-A0A1F8TIX9-F1
#
_entry.id   AF-A0A1F8TIX9-F1
#
_cell.length_a   1.000
_cell.length_b   1.000
_cell.length_c   1.000
_cell.angle_alpha   90.00
_cell.angle_beta   90.00
_cell.angle_gamma   90.00
#
_symmetry.space_group_name_H-M   'P 1'
#
loop_
_entity.id
_entity.type
_entity.pdbx_description
1 polymer ?
#
loop_
_entity_poly.entity_id
_entity_poly.type
_entity_poly.pdbx_seq_one_letter_code
_entity_poly.pdbx_strand_id
1 'polypeptide(L)'
;MVADPQRGQLANASNMLDVTWEAPDGAITPLDGYLDPYFQEIYLEAESIPIFSKLARHVSADALENYVTQLEKEVRKYLTKDLNYGKVAKRMYNIFRLTGRYQEAAYLRELFDEPTTMLYQVWSLIRTIDDISKPGTEITVEQTIAQTDQLILSVIKALEGDQEAEIVRLLLRLRTALTQQEGGQELNASAEAARAEVINLVNNFFFERLTAVPEIKDYMDGITKE
;
A
#
# COMPACT_ATOMS: atom_id res chain seq x y z
N MET A 1 12.16 -6.10 9.75
CA MET A 1 10.90 -6.87 9.82
C MET A 1 10.77 -7.45 11.22
N VAL A 2 9.55 -7.54 11.74
CA VAL A 2 9.24 -8.09 13.07
C VAL A 2 8.11 -9.10 12.87
N ALA A 3 8.17 -10.28 13.47
CA ALA A 3 7.05 -11.21 13.41
C ALA A 3 5.94 -10.77 14.38
N ASP A 4 4.68 -10.82 13.97
CA ASP A 4 3.49 -10.79 14.85
C ASP A 4 2.90 -12.21 14.94
N PRO A 5 3.28 -12.99 15.97
CA PRO A 5 2.84 -14.37 16.12
C PRO A 5 1.37 -14.51 16.49
N GLN A 6 0.70 -13.45 16.98
CA GLN A 6 -0.72 -13.52 17.34
C GLN A 6 -1.62 -13.45 16.11
N ARG A 7 -1.16 -12.78 15.04
CA ARG A 7 -1.89 -12.62 13.78
C ARG A 7 -1.31 -13.45 12.63
N GLY A 8 -0.12 -14.04 12.80
CA GLY A 8 0.55 -14.83 11.77
C GLY A 8 1.00 -13.99 10.58
N GLN A 9 1.48 -12.77 10.83
CA GLN A 9 1.90 -11.81 9.80
C GLN A 9 3.26 -11.19 10.14
N LEU A 10 3.98 -10.70 9.12
CA LEU A 10 5.26 -10.02 9.25
C LEU A 10 5.13 -8.51 9.07
N ALA A 11 5.72 -7.78 10.01
CA ALA A 11 5.70 -6.35 10.17
C ALA A 11 6.92 -5.65 9.58
N ASN A 12 6.76 -4.59 8.78
CA ASN A 12 7.87 -3.98 8.02
C ASN A 12 8.09 -2.49 8.32
N ALA A 13 9.06 -2.14 9.18
CA ALA A 13 9.50 -0.77 9.44
C ALA A 13 9.83 0.03 8.17
N SER A 14 9.09 1.11 7.91
CA SER A 14 9.37 2.11 6.89
C SER A 14 10.38 3.12 7.42
N ASN A 15 11.42 3.44 6.64
CA ASN A 15 12.37 4.52 6.97
C ASN A 15 11.82 5.93 6.71
N MET A 16 10.58 6.06 6.22
CA MET A 16 9.89 7.33 6.02
C MET A 16 8.88 7.52 7.16
N LEU A 17 9.07 8.57 7.97
CA LEU A 17 8.29 8.93 9.16
C LEU A 17 6.78 8.67 9.00
N ASP A 18 6.29 7.68 9.75
CA ASP A 18 4.88 7.50 10.09
C ASP A 18 4.58 8.31 11.37
N VAL A 19 3.42 8.96 11.42
CA VAL A 19 3.08 10.02 12.38
C VAL A 19 2.89 9.48 13.81
N THR A 20 3.43 10.15 14.83
CA THR A 20 3.37 9.76 16.27
C THR A 20 2.09 10.24 16.98
N TRP A 21 1.60 9.48 17.98
CA TRP A 21 0.42 9.78 18.82
C TRP A 21 0.81 10.29 20.24
N GLU A 22 -0.01 11.18 20.83
CA GLU A 22 0.12 11.71 22.20
C GLU A 22 -1.11 11.34 23.05
N ALA A 23 -0.90 10.77 24.23
CA ALA A 23 -1.98 10.31 25.11
C ALA A 23 -2.60 11.44 25.97
N PRO A 24 -3.80 11.25 26.56
CA PRO A 24 -4.51 12.29 27.32
C PRO A 24 -3.80 12.81 28.60
N ASP A 25 -2.77 12.12 29.07
CA ASP A 25 -1.94 12.47 30.22
C ASP A 25 -0.66 13.25 29.85
N GLY A 26 -0.46 13.54 28.55
CA GLY A 26 0.68 14.30 28.03
C GLY A 26 1.94 13.46 27.77
N ALA A 27 1.84 12.13 27.77
CA ALA A 27 2.95 11.26 27.39
C ALA A 27 3.08 11.15 25.85
N ILE A 28 4.27 11.44 25.33
CA ILE A 28 4.66 11.24 23.93
C ILE A 28 5.35 9.88 23.80
N THR A 29 4.82 8.98 22.95
CA THR A 29 5.37 7.63 22.78
C THR A 29 5.78 7.37 21.32
N PRO A 30 7.01 6.89 21.04
CA PRO A 30 7.37 6.35 19.74
C PRO A 30 6.66 5.00 19.53
N LEU A 31 6.02 4.80 18.38
CA LEU A 31 5.29 3.57 18.06
C LEU A 31 6.24 2.50 17.50
N ASP A 32 7.30 2.16 18.22
CA ASP A 32 8.10 1.00 17.83
C ASP A 32 8.69 0.22 19.00
N GLY A 33 7.84 -0.03 19.99
CA GLY A 33 7.93 -1.35 20.64
C GLY A 33 8.10 -2.47 19.60
N TYR A 34 7.52 -2.35 18.39
CA TYR A 34 8.05 -2.78 17.09
C TYR A 34 7.12 -2.31 15.93
N LEU A 35 7.69 -1.88 14.79
CA LEU A 35 6.99 -1.38 13.59
C LEU A 35 6.42 -2.50 12.68
N ASP A 36 5.09 -2.73 12.70
CA ASP A 36 4.30 -2.93 11.45
C ASP A 36 3.58 -1.63 11.12
N PRO A 37 4.11 -0.80 10.22
CA PRO A 37 3.67 0.58 10.01
C PRO A 37 2.54 0.71 8.99
N TYR A 38 2.07 -0.38 8.38
CA TYR A 38 1.25 -0.22 7.18
C TYR A 38 -0.19 0.24 7.43
N PHE A 39 -0.73 0.16 8.65
CA PHE A 39 -2.19 0.29 8.79
C PHE A 39 -2.79 0.79 10.11
N GLN A 40 -2.03 1.34 11.06
CA GLN A 40 -2.69 1.99 12.21
C GLN A 40 -3.06 3.45 11.84
N GLU A 41 -4.34 3.63 11.49
CA GLU A 41 -5.11 4.86 11.70
C GLU A 41 -4.76 6.09 10.84
N ILE A 42 -4.95 5.99 9.52
CA ILE A 42 -5.35 7.18 8.74
C ILE A 42 -6.84 7.09 8.41
N TYR A 43 -7.65 7.04 9.47
CA TYR A 43 -8.93 7.76 9.46
C TYR A 43 -8.66 9.11 10.10
N LEU A 44 -8.09 10.03 9.34
CA LEU A 44 -8.20 11.42 9.69
C LEU A 44 -9.54 11.88 9.10
N GLU A 45 -10.62 11.68 9.86
CA GLU A 45 -11.90 12.38 9.62
C GLU A 45 -11.61 13.86 9.37
N ALA A 46 -12.39 14.55 8.53
CA ALA A 46 -12.13 15.94 8.15
C ALA A 46 -11.87 16.91 9.33
N GLU A 47 -12.29 16.52 10.53
CA GLU A 47 -12.14 17.21 11.81
C GLU A 47 -10.75 17.10 12.45
N SER A 48 -9.87 16.22 11.95
CA SER A 48 -8.52 15.94 12.49
C SER A 48 -7.38 16.64 11.74
N ILE A 49 -7.71 17.34 10.65
CA ILE A 49 -6.87 18.34 9.96
C ILE A 49 -6.20 19.36 10.92
N PRO A 50 -6.81 19.81 12.04
CA PRO A 50 -6.22 20.82 12.92
C PRO A 50 -4.94 20.39 13.64
N ILE A 51 -4.78 19.10 13.98
CA ILE A 51 -3.62 18.60 14.73
C ILE A 51 -2.38 18.58 13.83
N PHE A 52 -2.52 18.09 12.61
CA PHE A 52 -1.44 18.08 11.63
C PHE A 52 -1.05 19.50 11.16
N SER A 53 -2.04 20.40 11.03
CA SER A 53 -1.82 21.82 10.77
C SER A 53 -1.07 22.53 11.91
N LYS A 54 -1.13 22.02 13.14
CA LYS A 54 -0.29 22.50 14.25
C LYS A 54 1.14 21.96 14.14
N LEU A 55 1.34 20.71 13.73
CA LEU A 55 2.67 20.13 13.53
C LEU A 55 3.44 20.84 12.41
N ALA A 56 2.82 21.01 11.23
CA ALA A 56 3.43 21.71 10.09
C ALA A 56 3.77 23.19 10.39
N ARG A 57 3.04 23.83 11.32
CA ARG A 57 3.36 25.18 11.81
C ARG A 57 4.65 25.25 12.65
N HIS A 58 5.13 24.14 13.18
CA HIS A 58 6.36 24.05 13.98
C HIS A 58 7.54 23.43 13.21
N VAL A 59 7.30 22.89 12.01
CA VAL A 59 8.34 22.41 11.10
C VAL A 59 8.81 23.63 10.29
N SER A 60 10.13 23.85 10.19
CA SER A 60 10.65 24.92 9.34
C SER A 60 10.24 24.69 7.88
N ALA A 61 10.05 25.77 7.11
CA ALA A 61 9.74 25.66 5.68
C ALA A 61 10.74 24.73 4.95
N ASP A 62 12.02 24.83 5.31
CA ASP A 62 13.10 23.98 4.78
C ASP A 62 12.88 22.49 5.07
N ALA A 63 12.37 22.12 6.25
CA ALA A 63 12.16 20.71 6.60
C ALA A 63 10.95 20.12 5.85
N LEU A 64 9.91 20.92 5.61
CA LEU A 64 8.77 20.53 4.79
C LEU A 64 9.18 20.32 3.32
N GLU A 65 9.94 21.26 2.76
CA GLU A 65 10.44 21.20 1.38
C GLU A 65 11.34 19.98 1.16
N ASN A 66 12.26 19.73 2.10
CA ASN A 66 13.12 18.54 2.07
C ASN A 66 12.33 17.23 2.13
N TYR A 67 11.23 17.20 2.89
CA TYR A 67 10.38 16.02 2.99
C TYR A 67 9.59 15.77 1.69
N VAL A 68 9.02 16.82 1.11
CA VAL A 68 8.34 16.74 -0.21
C VAL A 68 9.30 16.25 -1.28
N THR A 69 10.53 16.79 -1.32
CA THR A 69 11.58 16.37 -2.26
C THR A 69 11.91 14.87 -2.12
N GLN A 70 11.92 14.33 -0.90
CA GLN A 70 12.15 12.90 -0.68
C GLN A 70 10.99 12.05 -1.18
N LEU A 71 9.75 12.51 -0.98
CA LEU A 71 8.57 11.83 -1.51
C LEU A 71 8.56 11.83 -3.04
N GLU A 72 8.94 12.93 -3.68
CA GLU A 72 9.04 13.03 -5.14
C GLU A 72 10.09 12.08 -5.72
N LYS A 73 11.23 11.89 -5.04
CA LYS A 73 12.23 10.88 -5.41
C LYS A 73 11.67 9.45 -5.35
N GLU A 74 10.89 9.13 -4.32
CA GLU A 74 10.20 7.84 -4.24
C GLU A 74 9.13 7.70 -5.33
N VAL A 75 8.38 8.76 -5.63
CA VAL A 75 7.43 8.76 -6.76
C VAL A 75 8.15 8.47 -8.07
N ARG A 76 9.27 9.15 -8.35
CA ARG A 76 10.09 8.91 -9.55
C ARG A 76 10.55 7.48 -9.66
N LYS A 77 11.03 6.89 -8.55
CA LYS A 77 11.43 5.48 -8.49
C LYS A 77 10.28 4.56 -8.91
N TYR A 78 9.09 4.76 -8.36
CA TYR A 78 7.92 3.91 -8.66
C TYR A 78 7.25 4.23 -10.01
N LEU A 79 7.61 5.33 -10.67
CA LEU A 79 7.19 5.63 -12.04
C LEU A 79 8.16 5.10 -13.11
N THR A 80 9.41 4.76 -12.75
CA THR A 80 10.47 4.49 -13.75
C THR A 80 11.21 3.17 -13.56
N LYS A 81 11.58 2.82 -12.32
CA LYS A 81 12.42 1.65 -12.03
C LYS A 81 11.60 0.48 -11.50
N ASP A 82 10.75 0.77 -10.52
CA ASP A 82 9.98 -0.23 -9.78
C ASP A 82 8.48 0.06 -9.93
N LEU A 83 7.93 -0.13 -11.13
CA LEU A 83 6.56 0.31 -11.45
C LEU A 83 5.52 -0.11 -10.40
N ASN A 84 4.97 0.89 -9.69
CA ASN A 84 3.98 0.68 -8.65
C ASN A 84 3.09 1.91 -8.45
N TYR A 85 1.97 1.95 -9.17
CA TYR A 85 1.07 3.10 -9.18
C TYR A 85 0.30 3.28 -7.87
N GLY A 86 0.06 2.22 -7.10
CA GLY A 86 -0.51 2.33 -5.76
C GLY A 86 0.43 3.06 -4.78
N LYS A 87 1.74 2.78 -4.86
CA LYS A 87 2.75 3.52 -4.09
C LYS A 87 2.83 4.97 -4.55
N VAL A 88 2.81 5.23 -5.86
CA VAL A 88 2.76 6.60 -6.42
C VAL A 88 1.58 7.37 -5.83
N ALA A 89 0.35 6.83 -5.91
CA ALA A 89 -0.85 7.45 -5.37
C ALA A 89 -0.71 7.81 -3.87
N LYS A 90 -0.18 6.89 -3.04
CA LYS A 90 0.02 7.14 -1.60
C LYS A 90 1.00 8.29 -1.33
N ARG A 91 2.12 8.37 -2.06
CA ARG A 91 3.10 9.45 -1.87
C ARG A 91 2.55 10.77 -2.37
N MET A 92 1.88 10.77 -3.52
CA MET A 92 1.23 11.96 -4.07
C MET A 92 0.12 12.50 -3.17
N TYR A 93 -0.67 11.65 -2.51
CA TYR A 93 -1.62 12.09 -1.49
C TYR A 93 -0.95 12.93 -0.41
N ASN A 94 0.17 12.44 0.14
CA ASN A 94 0.94 13.17 1.14
C ASN A 94 1.50 14.48 0.58
N ILE A 95 2.11 14.46 -0.61
CA ILE A 95 2.67 15.67 -1.24
C ILE A 95 1.56 16.72 -1.45
N PHE A 96 0.43 16.34 -2.02
CA PHE A 96 -0.67 17.24 -2.33
C PHE A 96 -1.31 17.84 -1.09
N ARG A 97 -1.52 17.02 -0.05
CA ARG A 97 -2.00 17.50 1.25
C ARG A 97 -1.03 18.49 1.89
N LEU A 98 0.27 18.27 1.75
CA LEU A 98 1.32 19.13 2.32
C LEU A 98 1.54 20.43 1.55
N THR A 99 1.22 20.45 0.27
CA THR A 99 1.45 21.59 -0.64
C THR A 99 0.17 22.39 -0.93
N GLY A 100 -0.95 22.05 -0.30
CA GLY A 100 -2.22 22.77 -0.44
C GLY A 100 -3.09 22.34 -1.64
N ARG A 101 -2.70 21.27 -2.34
CA ARG A 101 -3.45 20.66 -3.46
C ARG A 101 -4.54 19.71 -2.93
N TYR A 102 -5.47 20.26 -2.14
CA TYR A 102 -6.41 19.45 -1.36
C TYR A 102 -7.42 18.68 -2.21
N GLN A 103 -7.75 19.17 -3.41
CA GLN A 103 -8.69 18.48 -4.30
C GLN A 103 -8.09 17.18 -4.84
N GLU A 104 -6.85 17.23 -5.33
CA GLU A 104 -6.14 16.06 -5.79
C GLU A 104 -5.80 15.11 -4.63
N ALA A 105 -5.49 15.65 -3.45
CA ALA A 105 -5.34 14.83 -2.25
C ALA A 105 -6.65 14.10 -1.88
N ALA A 106 -7.80 14.76 -1.95
CA ALA A 106 -9.09 14.13 -1.69
C ALA A 106 -9.40 13.02 -2.71
N TYR A 107 -9.16 13.28 -3.99
CA TYR A 107 -9.30 12.26 -5.03
C TYR A 107 -8.41 11.04 -4.78
N LEU A 108 -7.12 11.26 -4.48
CA LEU A 108 -6.20 10.17 -4.18
C LEU A 108 -6.60 9.40 -2.92
N ARG A 109 -7.17 10.07 -1.93
CA ARG A 109 -7.72 9.43 -0.73
C ARG A 109 -8.90 8.52 -1.08
N GLU A 110 -9.81 8.96 -1.94
CA GLU A 110 -10.97 8.16 -2.37
C GLU A 110 -10.56 6.89 -3.13
N LEU A 111 -9.41 6.90 -3.81
CA LEU A 111 -8.82 5.67 -4.39
C LEU A 111 -8.42 4.63 -3.33
N PHE A 112 -8.54 4.95 -2.05
CA PHE A 112 -8.23 4.06 -0.95
C PHE A 112 -9.41 3.83 -0.01
N ASP A 113 -10.56 4.43 -0.30
CA ASP A 113 -11.84 4.19 0.39
C ASP A 113 -12.52 2.91 -0.18
N GLU A 114 -13.48 2.30 0.55
CA GLU A 114 -14.16 1.06 0.16
C GLU A 114 -14.96 1.23 -1.15
N PRO A 115 -14.87 0.32 -2.15
CA PRO A 115 -14.30 -1.03 -2.18
C PRO A 115 -12.80 -1.16 -2.55
N THR A 116 -12.09 -0.04 -2.70
CA THR A 116 -10.67 -0.03 -3.14
C THR A 116 -9.70 -0.57 -2.09
N THR A 117 -10.16 -0.69 -0.83
CA THR A 117 -9.47 -1.38 0.27
C THR A 117 -9.06 -2.82 -0.08
N MET A 118 -9.79 -3.47 -1.01
CA MET A 118 -9.46 -4.80 -1.51
C MET A 118 -8.11 -4.86 -2.22
N LEU A 119 -7.69 -3.79 -2.89
CA LEU A 119 -6.37 -3.71 -3.54
C LEU A 119 -5.22 -3.73 -2.52
N TYR A 120 -5.46 -3.29 -1.28
CA TYR A 120 -4.47 -3.42 -0.22
C TYR A 120 -4.33 -4.85 0.28
N GLN A 121 -5.45 -5.57 0.40
CA GLN A 121 -5.42 -6.98 0.76
C GLN A 121 -4.67 -7.79 -0.31
N VAL A 122 -4.78 -7.40 -1.58
CA VAL A 122 -3.94 -7.94 -2.66
C VAL A 122 -2.46 -7.71 -2.38
N TRP A 123 -2.02 -6.48 -2.12
CA TRP A 123 -0.60 -6.20 -1.82
C TRP A 123 -0.09 -6.90 -0.56
N SER A 124 -0.94 -7.04 0.47
CA SER A 124 -0.63 -7.82 1.66
C SER A 124 -0.38 -9.28 1.29
N LEU A 125 -1.26 -9.87 0.48
CA LEU A 125 -1.11 -11.23 -0.02
C LEU A 125 0.17 -11.40 -0.85
N ILE A 126 0.49 -10.46 -1.75
CA ILE A 126 1.74 -10.50 -2.53
C ILE A 126 2.97 -10.55 -1.60
N ARG A 127 2.98 -9.77 -0.52
CA ARG A 127 4.07 -9.79 0.45
C ARG A 127 4.13 -11.13 1.20
N THR A 128 2.99 -11.66 1.65
CA THR A 128 2.91 -12.98 2.28
C THR A 128 3.49 -14.06 1.37
N ILE A 129 3.22 -13.97 0.06
CA ILE A 129 3.77 -14.87 -0.97
C ILE A 129 5.30 -14.73 -1.07
N ASP A 130 5.84 -13.51 -1.04
CA ASP A 130 7.30 -13.30 -1.04
C ASP A 130 7.96 -13.85 0.24
N ASP A 131 7.23 -13.86 1.35
CA ASP A 131 7.74 -14.32 2.64
C ASP A 131 7.74 -15.86 2.76
N ILE A 132 6.76 -16.57 2.19
CA ILE A 132 6.78 -18.05 2.16
C ILE A 132 7.95 -18.61 1.35
N SER A 133 8.57 -17.80 0.49
CA SER A 133 9.76 -18.20 -0.27
C SER A 133 11.09 -18.01 0.46
N LYS A 134 11.05 -17.46 1.67
CA LYS A 134 12.26 -17.26 2.48
C LYS A 134 12.46 -18.44 3.44
N PRO A 135 13.69 -18.95 3.59
CA PRO A 135 13.99 -19.97 4.60
C PRO A 135 13.70 -19.45 6.01
N GLY A 136 13.08 -20.27 6.87
CA GLY A 136 12.85 -19.95 8.28
C GLY A 136 11.68 -19.00 8.57
N THR A 137 10.82 -18.74 7.59
CA THR A 137 9.54 -18.05 7.81
C THR A 137 8.58 -18.93 8.63
N GLU A 138 7.82 -18.31 9.54
CA GLU A 138 6.75 -18.98 10.29
C GLU A 138 5.45 -19.12 9.47
N ILE A 139 5.34 -18.37 8.37
CA ILE A 139 4.15 -18.37 7.51
C ILE A 139 4.17 -19.59 6.60
N THR A 140 3.09 -20.37 6.62
CA THR A 140 2.97 -21.56 5.78
C THR A 140 2.28 -21.28 4.45
N VAL A 141 2.49 -22.17 3.47
CA VAL A 141 1.80 -22.13 2.18
C VAL A 141 0.28 -22.25 2.38
N GLU A 142 -0.16 -23.10 3.31
CA GLU A 142 -1.57 -23.28 3.66
C GLU A 142 -2.20 -22.00 4.23
N GLN A 143 -1.48 -21.27 5.09
CA GLN A 143 -1.92 -19.97 5.60
C GLN A 143 -2.06 -18.95 4.47
N THR A 144 -1.13 -18.96 3.51
CA THR A 144 -1.18 -18.06 2.34
C THR A 144 -2.36 -18.39 1.41
N ILE A 145 -2.64 -19.69 1.20
CA ILE A 145 -3.84 -20.14 0.48
C ILE A 145 -5.11 -19.70 1.21
N ALA A 146 -5.17 -19.84 2.53
CA ALA A 146 -6.33 -19.39 3.31
C ALA A 146 -6.54 -17.87 3.24
N GLN A 147 -5.47 -17.08 3.25
CA GLN A 147 -5.55 -15.63 3.02
C GLN A 147 -6.05 -15.31 1.60
N THR A 148 -5.62 -16.07 0.60
CA THR A 148 -6.11 -15.94 -0.79
C THR A 148 -7.61 -16.22 -0.86
N ASP A 149 -8.09 -17.26 -0.16
CA ASP A 149 -9.51 -17.62 -0.09
C ASP A 149 -10.35 -16.50 0.56
N GLN A 150 -9.87 -15.89 1.64
CA GLN A 150 -10.55 -14.75 2.27
C GLN A 150 -10.59 -13.52 1.35
N LEU A 151 -9.52 -13.27 0.60
CA LEU A 151 -9.48 -12.18 -0.36
C LEU A 151 -10.48 -12.39 -1.50
N ILE A 152 -10.58 -13.61 -2.03
CA ILE A 152 -11.59 -13.96 -3.05
C ILE A 152 -13.00 -13.66 -2.53
N LEU A 153 -13.33 -14.11 -1.32
CA LEU A 153 -14.64 -13.83 -0.72
C LEU A 153 -14.89 -12.34 -0.49
N SER A 154 -13.86 -11.58 -0.15
CA SER A 154 -13.96 -10.13 0.07
C SER A 154 -14.20 -9.38 -1.24
N VAL A 155 -13.53 -9.81 -2.33
CA VAL A 155 -13.75 -9.29 -3.69
C VAL A 155 -15.19 -9.55 -4.15
N ILE A 156 -15.70 -10.77 -4.00
CA ILE A 156 -17.08 -11.14 -4.38
C ILE A 156 -18.13 -10.30 -3.62
N LYS A 157 -17.83 -9.90 -2.38
CA LYS A 157 -18.74 -9.08 -1.57
C LYS A 157 -18.69 -7.59 -1.92
N ALA A 158 -17.57 -7.12 -2.45
CA ALA A 158 -17.26 -5.69 -2.58
C ALA A 158 -17.37 -5.17 -4.01
N LEU A 159 -17.21 -6.04 -5.01
CA LEU A 159 -17.23 -5.70 -6.43
C LEU A 159 -18.34 -6.46 -7.14
N GLU A 160 -18.74 -5.96 -8.31
CA GLU A 160 -19.76 -6.58 -9.15
C GLU A 160 -19.31 -6.57 -10.63
N GLY A 161 -19.89 -7.47 -11.42
CA GLY A 161 -19.72 -7.48 -12.88
C GLY A 161 -18.34 -7.94 -13.36
N ASP A 162 -17.91 -7.43 -14.51
CA ASP A 162 -16.70 -7.91 -15.19
C ASP A 162 -15.41 -7.69 -14.38
N GLN A 163 -15.37 -6.64 -13.55
CA GLN A 163 -14.22 -6.36 -12.67
C GLN A 163 -14.07 -7.40 -11.57
N GLU A 164 -15.18 -7.78 -10.92
CA GLU A 164 -15.21 -8.86 -9.93
C GLU A 164 -14.75 -10.17 -10.57
N ALA A 165 -15.32 -10.53 -11.73
CA ALA A 165 -15.03 -11.78 -12.42
C ALA A 165 -13.54 -11.90 -12.77
N GLU A 166 -12.91 -10.82 -13.25
CA GLU A 166 -11.49 -10.82 -13.61
C GLU A 166 -10.57 -10.93 -12.39
N ILE A 167 -10.85 -10.19 -11.32
CA ILE A 167 -10.06 -10.28 -10.07
C ILE A 167 -10.17 -11.67 -9.46
N VAL A 168 -11.39 -12.21 -9.35
CA VAL A 168 -11.63 -13.56 -8.81
C VAL A 168 -10.92 -14.62 -9.66
N ARG A 169 -10.95 -14.51 -10.99
CA ARG A 169 -10.25 -15.43 -11.90
C ARG A 169 -8.74 -15.44 -11.63
N LEU A 170 -8.12 -14.27 -11.50
CA LEU A 170 -6.69 -14.15 -11.23
C LEU A 170 -6.31 -14.67 -9.84
N LEU A 171 -7.11 -14.38 -8.81
CA LEU A 171 -6.90 -14.89 -7.46
C LEU A 171 -7.07 -16.41 -7.37
N LEU A 172 -8.05 -16.99 -8.08
CA LEU A 172 -8.22 -18.45 -8.15
C LEU A 172 -7.02 -19.13 -8.83
N ARG A 173 -6.48 -18.52 -9.89
CA ARG A 173 -5.26 -19.02 -10.54
C ARG A 173 -4.06 -18.97 -9.60
N LEU A 174 -3.88 -17.85 -8.88
CA LEU A 174 -2.85 -17.70 -7.86
C LEU A 174 -2.98 -18.75 -6.76
N ARG A 175 -4.19 -18.95 -6.24
CA ARG A 175 -4.50 -20.00 -5.27
C ARG A 175 -4.09 -21.38 -5.77
N THR A 176 -4.44 -21.74 -7.01
CA THR A 176 -4.05 -23.02 -7.61
C THR A 176 -2.53 -23.13 -7.73
N ALA A 177 -1.83 -22.08 -8.15
CA ALA A 177 -0.38 -22.10 -8.25
C ALA A 177 0.29 -22.30 -6.87
N LEU A 178 -0.26 -21.69 -5.82
CA LEU A 178 0.22 -21.85 -4.44
C LEU A 178 0.06 -23.28 -3.92
N THR A 179 -0.92 -24.06 -4.37
CA THR A 179 -1.05 -25.47 -3.96
C THR A 179 0.12 -26.35 -4.40
N GLN A 180 0.91 -25.88 -5.37
CA GLN A 180 2.11 -26.55 -5.88
C GLN A 180 3.40 -25.91 -5.34
N GLN A 181 3.29 -24.92 -4.45
CA GLN A 181 4.44 -24.24 -3.87
C GLN A 181 4.97 -25.01 -2.67
N GLU A 182 6.29 -25.16 -2.60
CA GLU A 182 6.97 -25.65 -1.41
C GLU A 182 7.44 -24.45 -0.55
N GLY A 183 7.12 -24.48 0.74
CA GLY A 183 7.51 -23.43 1.68
C GLY A 183 9.03 -23.40 1.89
N GLY A 184 9.59 -22.21 2.07
CA GLY A 184 11.02 -21.99 2.25
C GLY A 184 11.85 -22.14 0.96
N GLN A 185 11.21 -22.30 -0.19
CA GLN A 185 11.83 -22.32 -1.52
C GLN A 185 11.37 -21.16 -2.37
N GLU A 186 12.18 -20.78 -3.36
CA GLU A 186 11.79 -19.80 -4.37
C GLU A 186 10.44 -20.14 -5.00
N LEU A 187 9.68 -19.11 -5.39
CA LEU A 187 8.39 -19.29 -6.05
C LEU A 187 8.58 -20.11 -7.32
N ASN A 188 7.77 -21.14 -7.48
CA ASN A 188 7.72 -21.89 -8.73
C ASN A 188 7.23 -20.96 -9.86
N ALA A 189 7.53 -21.32 -11.11
CA ALA A 189 7.22 -20.47 -12.26
C ALA A 189 5.71 -20.16 -12.40
N SER A 190 4.83 -21.06 -11.95
CA SER A 190 3.38 -20.85 -11.99
C SER A 190 2.94 -19.81 -10.95
N ALA A 191 3.49 -19.88 -9.74
CA ALA A 191 3.21 -18.97 -8.64
C ALA A 191 3.74 -17.57 -8.95
N GLU A 192 4.95 -17.45 -9.49
CA GLU A 192 5.51 -16.16 -9.91
C GLU A 192 4.67 -15.53 -11.04
N ALA A 193 4.27 -16.32 -12.04
CA ALA A 193 3.43 -15.81 -13.13
C ALA A 193 2.05 -15.33 -12.63
N ALA A 194 1.38 -16.12 -11.79
CA ALA A 194 0.08 -15.75 -11.25
C ALA A 194 0.17 -14.52 -10.31
N ARG A 195 1.23 -14.44 -9.50
CA ARG A 195 1.57 -13.29 -8.67
C ARG A 195 1.76 -12.03 -9.53
N ALA A 196 2.52 -12.12 -10.62
CA ALA A 196 2.75 -11.01 -11.53
C ALA A 196 1.46 -10.53 -12.21
N GLU A 197 0.57 -11.44 -12.62
CA GLU A 197 -0.74 -11.07 -13.19
C GLU A 197 -1.60 -10.28 -12.20
N VAL A 198 -1.64 -10.71 -10.94
CA VAL A 198 -2.37 -10.01 -9.86
C VAL A 198 -1.77 -8.62 -9.60
N ILE A 199 -0.44 -8.51 -9.57
CA ILE A 199 0.25 -7.20 -9.43
C ILE A 199 -0.11 -6.28 -10.60
N ASN A 200 -0.08 -6.78 -11.83
CA ASN A 200 -0.37 -5.99 -13.03
C ASN A 200 -1.80 -5.48 -13.03
N LEU A 201 -2.78 -6.29 -12.62
CA LEU A 201 -4.16 -5.87 -12.48
C LEU A 201 -4.31 -4.68 -11.53
N VAL A 202 -3.70 -4.77 -10.33
CA VAL A 202 -3.74 -3.68 -9.35
C VAL A 202 -3.03 -2.43 -9.88
N ASN A 203 -1.87 -2.60 -10.50
CA ASN A 203 -1.12 -1.50 -11.07
C ASN A 203 -1.91 -0.78 -12.19
N ASN A 204 -2.57 -1.53 -13.07
CA ASN A 204 -3.40 -0.97 -14.13
C ASN A 204 -4.58 -0.17 -13.57
N PHE A 205 -5.25 -0.69 -12.53
CA PHE A 205 -6.31 0.05 -11.84
C PHE A 205 -5.82 1.42 -11.35
N PHE A 206 -4.70 1.46 -10.63
CA PHE A 206 -4.17 2.74 -10.13
C PHE A 206 -3.71 3.64 -11.28
N PHE A 207 -3.08 3.08 -12.31
CA PHE A 207 -2.63 3.84 -13.47
C PHE A 207 -3.81 4.54 -14.17
N GLU A 208 -4.89 3.82 -14.46
CA GLU A 208 -6.08 4.37 -15.11
C GLU A 208 -6.69 5.50 -14.29
N ARG A 209 -6.79 5.33 -12.96
CA ARG A 209 -7.33 6.37 -12.06
C ARG A 209 -6.42 7.58 -11.96
N LEU A 210 -5.11 7.38 -11.80
CA LEU A 210 -4.15 8.48 -11.73
C LEU A 210 -4.08 9.29 -13.03
N THR A 211 -4.22 8.63 -14.18
CA THR A 211 -4.17 9.29 -15.50
C THR A 211 -5.50 9.91 -15.94
N ALA A 212 -6.61 9.54 -15.30
CA ALA A 212 -7.92 10.14 -15.54
C ALA A 212 -8.04 11.59 -15.03
N VAL A 213 -7.19 12.01 -14.10
CA VAL A 213 -7.15 13.38 -13.58
C VAL A 213 -5.97 14.13 -14.21
N PRO A 214 -6.20 15.14 -15.07
CA PRO A 214 -5.13 15.83 -15.80
C PRO A 214 -4.04 16.40 -14.88
N GLU A 215 -4.40 17.00 -13.75
CA GLU A 215 -3.47 17.64 -12.81
C GLU A 215 -2.57 16.63 -12.09
N ILE A 216 -3.06 15.40 -11.89
CA ILE A 216 -2.29 14.29 -11.33
C ILE A 216 -1.35 13.73 -12.39
N LYS A 217 -1.87 13.53 -13.61
CA LYS A 217 -1.09 13.08 -14.75
C LYS A 217 0.07 14.03 -15.07
N ASP A 218 -0.21 15.33 -15.17
CA ASP A 218 0.80 16.34 -15.48
C ASP A 218 1.89 16.41 -14.39
N TYR A 219 1.50 16.20 -13.13
CA TYR A 219 2.46 16.12 -12.03
C TYR A 219 3.36 14.88 -12.11
N MET A 220 2.80 13.70 -12.43
CA MET A 220 3.59 12.50 -12.69
C MET A 220 4.55 12.70 -13.86
N ASP A 221 4.05 13.28 -14.97
CA ASP A 221 4.86 13.58 -16.16
C ASP A 221 5.99 14.57 -15.83
N GLY A 222 5.73 15.56 -14.98
CA GLY A 222 6.74 16.49 -14.46
C GLY A 222 7.86 15.78 -13.69
N ILE A 223 7.49 14.91 -12.75
CA ILE A 223 8.47 14.15 -11.95
C ILE A 223 9.34 13.24 -12.81
N THR A 224 8.79 12.67 -13.89
CA THR A 224 9.56 11.77 -14.78
C THR A 224 10.56 12.48 -15.69
N LYS A 225 10.41 13.79 -15.89
CA LYS A 225 11.28 14.59 -16.76
C LYS A 225 12.50 15.17 -16.04
N GLU A 226 12.50 15.17 -14.72
CA GLU A 226 13.58 15.63 -13.83
C GLU A 226 14.62 14.55 -13.50
#